data_AF-K3X6B7-F1
#
_entry.id   AF-K3X6B7-F1
#
_cell.length_a   1.000
_cell.length_b   1.000
_cell.length_c   1.000
_cell.angle_alpha   90.00
_cell.angle_beta   90.00
_cell.angle_gamma   90.00
#
_symmetry.space_group_name_H-M   'P 1'
#
loop_
_entity.id
_entity.type
_entity.pdbx_description
1 polymer ?
#
loop_
_entity_poly.entity_id
_entity_poly.type
_entity_poly.pdbx_seq_one_letter_code
_entity_poly.pdbx_strand_id
1 'polypeptide(L)'
;MGIEGAPSALRGSCPTELLRKSVVAVADCDLDDACASETVQANDNNDTDDECRRRTSIPPTFAYGAEMQLGRGPVEERRYRSFDWSGSTASQSSTKAASLESLTTRIQQENEKVKQRTAKLGRRFEWMRSMKSLFSSSTKKEQVQLLQMQMVAEVAKGTRSLAILNDMKTLVMTMEEEELESEVEKSSSSRESRSSMVSTIDGNNQRLLDGIENADQVLADDNLHHILSIQTRWLQELICLHADKKNNVSKKHGVAPSVVMQQFLNEFVRPDGMQRVPCAFDLPTVALVRFEKLINRYKFMKPALKKALDQVCQDTMASVVARSSSGNASVFENREARDVMQSLIREIVDAIAEEAWVVTNNRSILRAFVEQMVFSRLACACLRSASTELDEMNSTWREQVAKASTLGLHQVGLPFEVEGRKSDETGLSVVDGELSGVLGGGSDVDAVLFAKSIEAFNKIPYLVPSCVLAAFLNAVRVLYRETNEMLGVSPSCMSADVLLPLMVFVLSRSDLPHLHSQVFMMEEYAIDESKEGSEAAYYLACLKAAMGYIMTKDKICTEAEE
;
A
#
# COMPACT_ATOMS: atom_id res chain seq x y z
N MET A 1 -55.92 21.44 55.69
CA MET A 1 -55.40 22.67 55.04
C MET A 1 -54.60 22.23 53.82
N GLY A 2 -55.09 22.08 52.59
CA GLY A 2 -56.24 22.65 51.91
C GLY A 2 -55.85 23.93 51.17
N ILE A 3 -55.14 23.83 50.02
CA ILE A 3 -55.19 24.79 48.89
C ILE A 3 -54.82 24.04 47.59
N GLU A 4 -55.74 24.10 46.63
CA GLU A 4 -55.63 23.69 45.22
C GLU A 4 -54.91 24.77 44.38
N GLY A 5 -54.31 24.36 43.25
CA GLY A 5 -53.81 25.29 42.23
C GLY A 5 -53.21 24.57 41.02
N ALA A 6 -54.05 24.35 40.01
CA ALA A 6 -53.70 23.77 38.71
C ALA A 6 -53.21 24.87 37.70
N PRO A 7 -53.05 24.60 36.38
CA PRO A 7 -51.76 24.38 35.74
C PRO A 7 -51.45 25.39 34.60
N SER A 8 -50.17 25.49 34.21
CA SER A 8 -49.76 26.24 33.01
C SER A 8 -49.14 25.30 31.98
N ALA A 9 -49.90 25.08 30.91
CA ALA A 9 -49.49 24.45 29.69
C ALA A 9 -48.62 25.40 28.84
N LEU A 10 -47.48 24.92 28.36
CA LEU A 10 -46.87 25.42 27.14
C LEU A 10 -46.45 24.23 26.27
N ARG A 11 -47.28 24.00 25.24
CA ARG A 11 -46.96 23.21 24.05
C ARG A 11 -45.83 23.91 23.29
N GLY A 12 -44.75 23.18 23.04
CA GLY A 12 -43.75 23.51 22.03
C GLY A 12 -43.48 22.28 21.18
N SER A 13 -44.34 22.03 20.20
CA SER A 13 -44.11 21.05 19.14
C SER A 13 -43.16 21.66 18.11
N CYS A 14 -42.01 21.03 17.87
CA CYS A 14 -41.16 21.32 16.73
C CYS A 14 -40.96 20.03 15.90
N PRO A 15 -41.18 20.07 14.58
CA PRO A 15 -41.13 18.90 13.72
C PRO A 15 -39.70 18.65 13.22
N THR A 16 -39.20 17.43 13.38
CA THR A 16 -37.99 16.96 12.71
C THR A 16 -38.38 15.92 11.65
N GLU A 17 -38.72 16.41 10.47
CA GLU A 17 -38.54 15.70 9.20
C GLU A 17 -37.81 16.64 8.23
N LEU A 18 -37.07 16.03 7.30
CA LEU A 18 -36.20 16.62 6.26
C LEU A 18 -34.75 16.88 6.67
N LEU A 19 -33.91 15.86 6.48
CA LEU A 19 -32.72 15.96 5.62
C LEU A 19 -32.24 14.54 5.25
N ARG A 20 -32.89 13.96 4.22
CA ARG A 20 -32.28 12.95 3.35
C ARG A 20 -31.39 13.69 2.36
N LYS A 21 -30.08 13.41 2.35
CA LYS A 21 -29.26 13.08 1.16
C LYS A 21 -27.75 13.14 1.47
N SER A 22 -27.04 12.20 0.82
CA SER A 22 -25.59 12.17 0.59
C SER A 22 -24.70 11.64 1.72
N VAL A 23 -24.83 10.34 2.01
CA VAL A 23 -23.69 9.52 2.42
C VAL A 23 -23.41 8.57 1.26
N VAL A 24 -22.24 8.70 0.64
CA VAL A 24 -21.67 7.65 -0.21
C VAL A 24 -21.29 6.52 0.75
N ALA A 25 -22.16 5.53 0.84
CA ALA A 25 -21.84 4.27 1.50
C ALA A 25 -20.83 3.53 0.62
N VAL A 26 -19.57 3.47 1.07
CA VAL A 26 -18.73 2.34 0.71
C VAL A 26 -19.35 1.16 1.45
N ALA A 27 -19.86 0.18 0.71
CA ALA A 27 -20.55 -0.96 1.26
C ALA A 27 -19.64 -1.71 2.24
N ASP A 28 -19.91 -1.56 3.53
CA ASP A 28 -19.52 -2.52 4.55
C ASP A 28 -20.15 -3.86 4.15
N CYS A 29 -19.31 -4.84 3.86
CA CYS A 29 -19.73 -6.22 3.63
C CYS A 29 -20.09 -6.85 4.99
N ASP A 30 -21.24 -6.47 5.54
CA ASP A 30 -21.94 -7.25 6.55
C ASP A 30 -22.61 -8.43 5.83
N LEU A 31 -21.95 -9.58 5.87
CA LEU A 31 -22.55 -10.88 5.55
C LEU A 31 -22.89 -11.56 6.88
N ASP A 32 -24.13 -11.39 7.30
CA ASP A 32 -24.78 -12.26 8.29
C ASP A 32 -24.97 -13.65 7.67
N ASP A 33 -24.23 -14.63 8.18
CA ASP A 33 -24.36 -16.03 7.79
C ASP A 33 -25.38 -16.70 8.72
N ALA A 34 -26.64 -16.72 8.30
CA ALA A 34 -27.71 -17.45 8.97
C ALA A 34 -27.65 -18.93 8.56
N CYS A 35 -26.73 -19.68 9.18
CA CYS A 35 -26.75 -21.14 9.12
C CYS A 35 -27.66 -21.65 10.25
N ALA A 36 -28.85 -22.13 9.87
CA ALA A 36 -29.82 -22.72 10.78
C ALA A 36 -29.25 -24.01 11.40
N SER A 37 -29.01 -23.99 12.71
CA SER A 37 -28.68 -25.20 13.49
C SER A 37 -29.96 -25.99 13.79
N GLU A 38 -30.18 -27.09 13.08
CA GLU A 38 -31.12 -28.13 13.52
C GLU A 38 -30.60 -28.78 14.80
N THR A 39 -31.47 -28.84 15.80
CA THR A 39 -31.21 -29.44 17.11
C THR A 39 -31.47 -30.94 17.02
N VAL A 40 -30.41 -31.74 16.85
CA VAL A 40 -30.50 -33.21 16.99
C VAL A 40 -30.06 -33.61 18.39
N GLN A 41 -30.96 -34.31 19.08
CA GLN A 41 -30.80 -34.81 20.44
C GLN A 41 -29.63 -35.79 20.56
N ALA A 42 -28.84 -35.62 21.63
CA ALA A 42 -27.76 -36.51 22.02
C ALA A 42 -28.31 -37.89 22.42
N ASN A 43 -27.77 -38.94 21.81
CA ASN A 43 -27.72 -40.27 22.39
C ASN A 43 -26.25 -40.69 22.47
N ASP A 44 -25.81 -40.93 23.70
CA ASP A 44 -24.55 -41.57 24.05
C ASP A 44 -24.46 -42.95 23.37
N ASN A 45 -23.38 -43.20 22.63
CA ASN A 45 -22.72 -44.50 22.61
C ASN A 45 -21.29 -44.38 22.07
N ASN A 46 -20.40 -45.04 22.81
CA ASN A 46 -18.96 -45.11 22.64
C ASN A 46 -18.50 -45.84 21.37
N ASP A 47 -17.26 -45.50 21.03
CA ASP A 47 -16.24 -46.27 20.30
C ASP A 47 -16.27 -46.26 18.77
N THR A 48 -15.05 -46.10 18.24
CA THR A 48 -14.58 -46.12 16.85
C THR A 48 -14.89 -44.88 15.99
N ASP A 49 -14.02 -43.86 16.00
CA ASP A 49 -13.87 -42.90 14.89
C ASP A 49 -12.56 -42.06 14.96
N ASP A 50 -11.41 -42.73 15.09
CA ASP A 50 -10.08 -42.08 15.06
C ASP A 50 -9.35 -42.18 13.70
N GLU A 51 -10.04 -42.59 12.62
CA GLU A 51 -9.39 -42.93 11.33
C GLU A 51 -9.68 -41.96 10.15
N CYS A 52 -10.39 -40.84 10.37
CA CYS A 52 -10.68 -39.88 9.27
C CYS A 52 -10.09 -38.46 9.42
N ARG A 53 -9.21 -38.19 10.39
CA ARG A 53 -8.62 -36.84 10.60
C ARG A 53 -7.16 -36.64 10.15
N ARG A 54 -6.61 -37.50 9.31
CA ARG A 54 -5.26 -37.32 8.76
C ARG A 54 -5.26 -37.40 7.23
N ARG A 55 -5.48 -36.28 6.53
CA ARG A 55 -5.11 -36.11 5.10
C ARG A 55 -5.24 -34.66 4.60
N THR A 56 -4.50 -33.73 5.20
CA THR A 56 -4.08 -32.48 4.52
C THR A 56 -2.61 -32.13 4.83
N SER A 57 -1.80 -33.11 5.25
CA SER A 57 -0.35 -32.92 5.30
C SER A 57 0.21 -33.00 3.87
N ILE A 58 0.51 -31.84 3.31
CA ILE A 58 1.27 -31.71 2.05
C ILE A 58 2.64 -32.37 2.26
N PRO A 59 3.07 -33.33 1.40
CA PRO A 59 4.41 -33.89 1.47
C PRO A 59 5.47 -32.81 1.16
N PRO A 60 6.58 -32.73 1.90
CA PRO A 60 7.62 -31.70 1.73
C PRO A 60 8.53 -31.95 0.52
N THR A 61 8.04 -32.55 -0.57
CA THR A 61 8.88 -33.02 -1.70
C THR A 61 8.52 -32.44 -3.06
N PHE A 62 7.65 -31.43 -3.15
CA PHE A 62 7.43 -30.69 -4.41
C PHE A 62 8.30 -29.43 -4.47
N ALA A 63 9.60 -29.64 -4.61
CA ALA A 63 10.53 -28.63 -5.11
C ALA A 63 10.85 -28.96 -6.57
N TYR A 64 10.02 -28.46 -7.49
CA TYR A 64 10.48 -28.17 -8.86
C TYR A 64 11.26 -26.85 -8.76
N GLY A 65 12.51 -26.71 -9.15
CA GLY A 65 13.15 -27.29 -10.33
C GLY A 65 13.12 -26.31 -11.50
N ALA A 66 13.53 -25.06 -11.27
CA ALA A 66 13.88 -24.09 -12.32
C ALA A 66 15.20 -23.42 -11.93
N GLU A 67 16.29 -23.91 -12.51
CA GLU A 67 17.59 -23.24 -12.49
C GLU A 67 17.48 -21.95 -13.31
N MET A 68 17.28 -20.81 -12.64
CA MET A 68 17.81 -19.54 -13.13
C MET A 68 19.07 -19.22 -12.32
N GLN A 69 20.21 -19.36 -12.99
CA GLN A 69 21.51 -18.93 -12.49
C GLN A 69 21.53 -17.39 -12.38
N LEU A 70 21.05 -16.86 -11.25
CA LEU A 70 21.53 -15.59 -10.73
C LEU A 70 22.49 -15.92 -9.58
N GLY A 71 23.75 -15.48 -9.73
CA GLY A 71 24.86 -15.82 -8.86
C GLY A 71 24.59 -15.57 -7.39
N ARG A 72 24.25 -16.62 -6.64
CA ARG A 72 24.26 -16.64 -5.18
C ARG A 72 25.69 -16.90 -4.72
N GLY A 73 26.30 -15.90 -4.10
CA GLY A 73 27.55 -16.06 -3.36
C GLY A 73 27.41 -17.07 -2.21
N PRO A 74 28.53 -17.59 -1.67
CA PRO A 74 28.52 -18.70 -0.73
C PRO A 74 27.83 -18.32 0.59
N VAL A 75 26.83 -19.11 0.95
CA VAL A 75 26.12 -19.08 2.24
C VAL A 75 27.04 -19.68 3.30
N GLU A 76 28.00 -18.89 3.79
CA GLU A 76 28.70 -19.21 5.04
C GLU A 76 27.99 -18.53 6.21
N GLU A 77 27.53 -19.37 7.15
CA GLU A 77 27.22 -19.07 8.56
C GLU A 77 26.72 -17.64 8.88
N ARG A 78 25.42 -17.38 8.64
CA ARG A 78 24.68 -16.34 9.37
C ARG A 78 24.53 -16.74 10.85
N ARG A 79 25.63 -16.63 11.59
CA ARG A 79 25.65 -16.69 13.05
C ARG A 79 25.03 -15.40 13.56
N TYR A 80 23.70 -15.38 13.65
CA TYR A 80 22.94 -14.28 14.24
C TYR A 80 23.49 -13.97 15.63
N ARG A 81 24.01 -12.75 15.82
CA ARG A 81 24.14 -12.18 17.16
C ARG A 81 22.73 -11.80 17.61
N SER A 82 21.99 -12.79 18.10
CA SER A 82 20.84 -12.54 18.95
C SER A 82 21.32 -11.70 20.14
N PHE A 83 20.61 -10.61 20.41
CA PHE A 83 20.67 -9.97 21.73
C PHE A 83 20.06 -10.97 22.71
N ASP A 84 20.89 -11.77 23.38
CA ASP A 84 20.50 -12.52 24.57
C ASP A 84 20.19 -11.50 25.67
N TRP A 85 18.94 -11.05 25.71
CA TRP A 85 18.36 -10.41 26.88
C TRP A 85 17.58 -11.45 27.66
N SER A 86 18.30 -12.35 28.32
CA SER A 86 17.73 -13.18 29.38
C SER A 86 18.48 -12.97 30.69
N GLY A 87 17.72 -12.52 31.70
CA GLY A 87 17.93 -12.74 33.12
C GLY A 87 19.31 -12.48 33.75
N SER A 88 19.53 -11.25 34.26
CA SER A 88 20.20 -11.12 35.56
C SER A 88 19.89 -9.80 36.27
N THR A 89 19.45 -9.96 37.51
CA THR A 89 18.95 -8.96 38.44
C THR A 89 20.03 -8.04 39.00
N ALA A 90 19.68 -6.76 39.10
CA ALA A 90 20.09 -5.78 40.12
C ALA A 90 21.50 -5.15 40.15
N SER A 91 22.46 -5.44 39.26
CA SER A 91 23.81 -4.81 39.35
C SER A 91 24.30 -3.97 38.16
N GLN A 92 23.49 -3.73 37.12
CA GLN A 92 23.93 -3.05 35.88
C GLN A 92 23.45 -1.60 35.66
N SER A 93 22.85 -0.93 36.66
CA SER A 93 22.33 0.44 36.48
C SER A 93 23.44 1.49 36.25
N SER A 94 24.65 1.26 36.78
CA SER A 94 25.78 2.20 36.71
C SER A 94 26.43 2.26 35.32
N THR A 95 26.62 1.12 34.65
CA THR A 95 27.29 1.08 33.34
C THR A 95 26.39 1.52 32.19
N LYS A 96 25.07 1.32 32.30
CA LYS A 96 24.10 1.85 31.33
C LYS A 96 24.02 3.39 31.37
N ALA A 97 24.11 3.99 32.56
CA ALA A 97 24.12 5.45 32.70
C ALA A 97 25.37 6.08 32.05
N ALA A 98 26.56 5.51 32.29
CA ALA A 98 27.80 5.99 31.69
C ALA A 98 27.84 5.83 30.15
N SER A 99 27.26 4.75 29.61
CA SER A 99 27.13 4.54 28.18
C SER A 99 26.18 5.55 27.52
N LEU A 100 25.08 5.89 28.20
CA LEU A 100 24.10 6.87 27.72
C LEU A 100 24.67 8.29 27.76
N GLU A 101 25.47 8.63 28.77
CA GLU A 101 26.16 9.92 28.89
C GLU A 101 27.26 10.08 27.83
N SER A 102 28.01 9.01 27.54
CA SER A 102 28.99 8.97 26.43
C SER A 102 28.34 9.14 25.06
N LEU A 103 27.17 8.54 24.83
CA LEU A 103 26.41 8.72 23.60
C LEU A 103 25.89 10.17 23.46
N THR A 104 25.39 10.73 24.56
CA THR A 104 24.84 12.11 24.59
C THR A 104 25.91 13.15 24.28
N THR A 105 27.11 12.99 24.84
CA THR A 105 28.26 13.88 24.58
C THR A 105 28.76 13.76 23.13
N ARG A 106 28.80 12.54 22.56
CA ARG A 106 29.15 12.34 21.15
C ARG A 106 28.14 12.97 20.19
N ILE A 107 26.84 12.86 20.48
CA ILE A 107 25.77 13.51 19.70
C ILE A 107 25.88 15.04 19.76
N GLN A 108 26.25 15.62 20.91
CA GLN A 108 26.47 17.07 21.01
C GLN A 108 27.67 17.53 20.17
N GLN A 109 28.78 16.79 20.20
CA GLN A 109 29.98 17.12 19.41
C GLN A 109 29.73 17.01 17.89
N GLU A 110 28.98 16.00 17.45
CA GLU A 110 28.55 15.84 16.06
C GLU A 110 27.67 17.04 15.62
N ASN A 111 26.72 17.44 16.46
CA ASN A 111 25.85 18.59 16.18
C ASN A 111 26.63 19.92 16.07
N GLU A 112 27.67 20.14 16.88
CA GLU A 112 28.53 21.31 16.74
C GLU A 112 29.35 21.28 15.45
N LYS A 113 29.88 20.11 15.06
CA LYS A 113 30.59 19.96 13.77
C LYS A 113 29.68 20.23 12.58
N VAL A 114 28.42 19.79 12.64
CA VAL A 114 27.41 20.10 11.62
C VAL A 114 27.14 21.60 11.55
N LYS A 115 26.92 22.26 12.68
CA LYS A 115 26.74 23.74 12.74
C LYS A 115 27.92 24.51 12.14
N GLN A 116 29.15 24.05 12.40
CA GLN A 116 30.36 24.66 11.83
C GLN A 116 30.47 24.45 10.32
N ARG A 117 30.02 23.31 9.79
CA ARG A 117 29.99 23.02 8.35
C ARG A 117 28.87 23.78 7.62
N THR A 118 27.69 23.90 8.23
CA THR A 118 26.58 24.69 7.65
C THR A 118 26.89 26.19 7.62
N ALA A 119 27.60 26.72 8.63
CA ALA A 119 28.07 28.11 8.63
C ALA A 119 29.07 28.40 7.49
N LYS A 120 29.82 27.40 7.03
CA LYS A 120 30.73 27.53 5.87
C LYS A 120 30.00 27.43 4.52
N LEU A 121 28.89 26.70 4.46
CA LEU A 121 28.07 26.55 3.24
C LEU A 121 27.21 27.78 2.93
N GLY A 122 26.84 28.59 3.94
CA GLY A 122 26.07 29.81 3.75
C GLY A 122 26.68 30.84 2.79
N ARG A 123 28.02 30.85 2.61
CA ARG A 123 28.71 31.78 1.68
C ARG A 123 28.70 31.31 0.23
N ARG A 124 28.39 30.05 -0.06
CA ARG A 124 28.31 29.52 -1.44
C ARG A 124 26.94 29.77 -2.10
N PHE A 125 25.91 30.07 -1.30
CA PHE A 125 24.54 30.24 -1.78
C PHE A 125 24.27 31.62 -2.43
N GLU A 126 25.06 32.65 -2.12
CA GLU A 126 24.92 33.97 -2.79
C GLU A 126 25.43 33.95 -4.24
N TRP A 127 26.43 33.11 -4.54
CA TRP A 127 26.97 32.96 -5.89
C TRP A 127 25.97 32.28 -6.85
N MET A 128 25.18 31.32 -6.36
CA MET A 128 24.17 30.63 -7.18
C MET A 128 22.92 31.48 -7.48
N ARG A 129 22.70 32.58 -6.76
CA ARG A 129 21.57 33.48 -7.02
C ARG A 129 21.76 34.33 -8.29
N SER A 130 23.00 34.45 -8.76
CA SER A 130 23.36 35.29 -9.92
C SER A 130 23.24 34.59 -11.28
N MET A 131 22.94 33.29 -11.33
CA MET A 131 22.89 32.51 -12.59
C MET A 131 21.45 32.14 -13.04
N LYS A 132 20.44 32.83 -12.53
CA LYS A 132 19.03 32.42 -12.64
C LYS A 132 18.34 32.74 -13.99
N SER A 133 19.04 33.26 -15.01
CA SER A 133 18.42 33.71 -16.27
C SER A 133 18.68 32.83 -17.50
N LEU A 134 19.15 31.59 -17.36
CA LEU A 134 19.57 30.78 -18.52
C LEU A 134 18.95 29.37 -18.66
N PHE A 135 17.86 29.04 -17.97
CA PHE A 135 17.25 27.70 -18.11
C PHE A 135 15.75 27.73 -18.43
N SER A 136 15.42 27.08 -19.56
CA SER A 136 14.09 26.93 -20.16
C SER A 136 13.28 25.77 -19.54
N SER A 137 11.98 25.82 -19.83
CA SER A 137 10.78 25.16 -19.25
C SER A 137 10.82 23.75 -18.63
N SER A 138 11.73 22.82 -18.96
CA SER A 138 11.63 21.46 -18.39
C SER A 138 12.16 21.35 -16.95
N THR A 139 13.23 22.10 -16.64
CA THR A 139 13.79 22.19 -15.28
C THR A 139 12.85 22.88 -14.29
N LYS A 140 11.92 23.70 -14.78
CA LYS A 140 10.91 24.34 -13.93
C LYS A 140 9.92 23.33 -13.37
N LYS A 141 9.50 22.31 -14.15
CA LYS A 141 8.59 21.26 -13.66
C LYS A 141 9.24 20.43 -12.56
N GLU A 142 10.49 20.00 -12.76
CA GLU A 142 11.25 19.25 -11.75
C GLU A 142 11.55 20.10 -10.50
N GLN A 143 11.88 21.38 -10.67
CA GLN A 143 12.10 22.29 -9.54
C GLN A 143 10.81 22.56 -8.76
N VAL A 144 9.67 22.65 -9.44
CA VAL A 144 8.34 22.75 -8.82
C VAL A 144 7.99 21.46 -8.07
N GLN A 145 8.32 20.30 -8.62
CA GLN A 145 8.07 19.01 -7.98
C GLN A 145 8.95 18.79 -6.74
N LEU A 146 10.24 19.18 -6.81
CA LEU A 146 11.13 19.21 -5.65
C LEU A 146 10.66 20.21 -4.58
N LEU A 147 10.15 21.37 -4.98
CA LEU A 147 9.54 22.33 -4.08
C LEU A 147 8.23 21.81 -3.45
N GLN A 148 7.42 21.06 -4.21
CA GLN A 148 6.22 20.39 -3.70
C GLN A 148 6.57 19.31 -2.68
N MET A 149 7.56 18.45 -2.96
CA MET A 149 8.03 17.44 -1.99
C MET A 149 8.66 18.08 -0.75
N GLN A 150 9.47 19.13 -0.92
CA GLN A 150 10.06 19.87 0.19
C GLN A 150 8.99 20.58 1.04
N MET A 151 7.94 21.12 0.41
CA MET A 151 6.79 21.70 1.12
C MET A 151 5.96 20.64 1.84
N VAL A 152 5.70 19.47 1.24
CA VAL A 152 5.00 18.37 1.93
C VAL A 152 5.80 17.95 3.18
N ALA A 153 7.13 17.89 3.06
CA ALA A 153 8.02 17.66 4.19
C ALA A 153 8.01 18.81 5.23
N GLU A 154 7.86 20.07 4.82
CA GLU A 154 7.72 21.24 5.73
C GLU A 154 6.32 21.34 6.37
N VAL A 155 5.26 20.96 5.67
CA VAL A 155 3.89 20.88 6.18
C VAL A 155 3.79 19.77 7.23
N ALA A 156 4.49 18.65 7.01
CA ALA A 156 4.66 17.59 8.00
C ALA A 156 5.43 18.06 9.27
N LYS A 157 6.21 19.15 9.21
CA LYS A 157 6.95 19.73 10.35
C LYS A 157 6.12 20.65 11.26
N GLY A 158 4.89 21.01 10.89
CA GLY A 158 3.89 21.63 11.78
C GLY A 158 4.35 22.84 12.61
N THR A 159 4.28 24.06 12.05
CA THR A 159 3.90 25.32 12.76
C THR A 159 3.60 26.51 11.83
N ARG A 160 3.83 26.41 10.50
CA ARG A 160 3.62 27.50 9.52
C ARG A 160 2.69 27.17 8.34
N SER A 161 1.73 26.27 8.53
CA SER A 161 0.94 25.68 7.43
C SER A 161 0.08 26.66 6.61
N LEU A 162 -0.38 27.79 7.16
CA LEU A 162 -1.37 28.64 6.49
C LEU A 162 -0.79 29.67 5.49
N ALA A 163 0.42 30.18 5.74
CA ALA A 163 1.07 31.13 4.83
C ALA A 163 1.60 30.43 3.56
N ILE A 164 2.15 29.23 3.73
CA ILE A 164 2.70 28.41 2.64
C ILE A 164 1.59 27.92 1.71
N LEU A 165 0.40 27.57 2.25
CA LEU A 165 -0.76 27.19 1.43
C LEU A 165 -1.36 28.38 0.66
N ASN A 166 -1.26 29.61 1.17
CA ASN A 166 -1.68 30.82 0.46
C ASN A 166 -0.70 31.17 -0.68
N ASP A 167 0.60 30.94 -0.45
CA ASP A 167 1.63 31.06 -1.49
C ASP A 167 1.46 29.97 -2.57
N MET A 168 1.07 28.74 -2.21
CA MET A 168 0.72 27.67 -3.17
C MET A 168 -0.48 28.04 -4.04
N LYS A 169 -1.54 28.60 -3.45
CA LYS A 169 -2.70 29.08 -4.21
C LYS A 169 -2.28 30.17 -5.20
N THR A 170 -1.41 31.08 -4.78
CA THR A 170 -0.92 32.18 -5.64
C THR A 170 -0.06 31.64 -6.79
N LEU A 171 0.82 30.67 -6.53
CA LEU A 171 1.66 30.02 -7.54
C LEU A 171 0.83 29.24 -8.58
N VAL A 172 -0.20 28.52 -8.15
CA VAL A 172 -1.10 27.78 -9.06
C VAL A 172 -1.92 28.74 -9.92
N MET A 173 -2.42 29.85 -9.35
CA MET A 173 -3.17 30.84 -10.14
C MET A 173 -2.29 31.58 -11.16
N THR A 174 -1.01 31.83 -10.86
CA THR A 174 -0.08 32.42 -11.84
C THR A 174 0.29 31.45 -12.97
N MET A 175 0.16 30.13 -12.76
CA MET A 175 0.43 29.13 -13.80
C MET A 175 -0.72 29.00 -14.80
N GLU A 176 -1.97 29.13 -14.34
CA GLU A 176 -3.15 29.14 -15.23
C GLU A 176 -3.20 30.40 -16.11
N GLU A 177 -2.73 31.56 -15.59
CA GLU A 177 -2.62 32.80 -16.36
C GLU A 177 -1.51 32.72 -17.45
N GLU A 178 -0.34 32.14 -17.13
CA GLU A 178 0.76 31.96 -18.12
C GLU A 178 0.41 30.93 -19.22
N GLU A 179 -0.37 29.89 -18.90
CA GLU A 179 -0.79 28.88 -19.89
C GLU A 179 -1.80 29.49 -20.89
N LEU A 180 -2.72 30.33 -20.41
CA LEU A 180 -3.65 31.09 -21.24
C LEU A 180 -2.97 32.17 -22.08
N GLU A 181 -1.94 32.86 -21.56
CA GLU A 181 -1.17 33.83 -22.36
C GLU A 181 -0.34 33.15 -23.47
N SER A 182 0.14 31.92 -23.22
CA SER A 182 0.92 31.15 -24.20
C SER A 182 0.10 30.59 -25.37
N GLU A 183 -1.22 30.43 -25.21
CA GLU A 183 -2.12 30.01 -26.28
C GLU A 183 -2.58 31.19 -27.15
N VAL A 184 -2.67 32.40 -26.58
CA VAL A 184 -3.05 33.61 -27.33
C VAL A 184 -1.92 34.07 -28.26
N GLU A 185 -0.65 33.98 -27.85
CA GLU A 185 0.50 34.41 -28.67
C GLU A 185 0.83 33.47 -29.85
N LYS A 186 0.38 32.21 -29.84
CA LYS A 186 0.61 31.26 -30.94
C LYS A 186 -0.28 31.47 -32.17
N SER A 187 -1.23 32.39 -32.11
CA SER A 187 -2.15 32.67 -33.22
C SER A 187 -1.70 33.81 -34.15
N SER A 188 -0.58 34.50 -33.85
CA SER A 188 -0.13 35.65 -34.66
C SER A 188 1.39 35.72 -34.87
N SER A 189 1.94 34.95 -35.83
CA SER A 189 3.01 35.46 -36.71
C SER A 189 3.41 34.45 -37.78
N SER A 190 3.08 34.79 -39.03
CA SER A 190 3.67 34.23 -40.24
C SER A 190 4.63 35.25 -40.84
N ARG A 191 5.92 34.92 -41.01
CA ARG A 191 6.70 35.07 -42.26
C ARG A 191 8.21 34.84 -42.10
N GLU A 192 8.70 33.96 -42.98
CA GLU A 192 9.94 34.03 -43.78
C GLU A 192 11.30 34.29 -43.08
N SER A 193 12.19 33.29 -43.09
CA SER A 193 13.38 33.29 -43.97
C SER A 193 14.24 32.03 -43.84
N ARG A 194 14.70 31.54 -45.00
CA ARG A 194 15.64 30.45 -45.23
C ARG A 194 17.09 30.90 -44.92
N SER A 195 17.89 30.04 -44.30
CA SER A 195 19.28 29.81 -44.74
C SER A 195 19.87 28.53 -44.14
N SER A 196 20.45 27.73 -45.03
CA SER A 196 21.31 26.56 -44.78
C SER A 196 22.62 26.95 -44.08
N MET A 197 23.07 26.13 -43.12
CA MET A 197 24.50 25.81 -42.96
C MET A 197 24.68 24.48 -42.19
N VAL A 198 25.25 23.51 -42.90
CA VAL A 198 25.84 22.27 -42.37
C VAL A 198 27.28 22.57 -41.97
N SER A 199 27.64 22.35 -40.71
CA SER A 199 28.94 21.84 -40.20
C SER A 199 29.14 22.23 -38.74
N THR A 200 29.06 21.22 -37.86
CA THR A 200 29.48 21.09 -36.43
C THR A 200 28.40 20.35 -35.63
N ILE A 201 28.16 19.10 -36.03
CA ILE A 201 27.42 18.12 -35.24
C ILE A 201 28.46 17.30 -34.49
N ASP A 202 28.98 17.83 -33.39
CA ASP A 202 29.78 17.09 -32.41
C ASP A 202 29.62 17.81 -31.07
N GLY A 203 28.81 17.25 -30.17
CA GLY A 203 28.59 17.73 -28.80
C GLY A 203 27.13 17.88 -28.37
N ASN A 204 26.25 18.42 -29.23
CA ASN A 204 24.84 18.63 -28.86
C ASN A 204 23.93 17.41 -29.06
N ASN A 205 24.25 16.52 -30.01
CA ASN A 205 23.54 15.24 -30.13
C ASN A 205 23.88 14.28 -28.99
N GLN A 206 25.07 14.42 -28.38
CA GLN A 206 25.43 13.67 -27.18
C GLN A 206 24.55 14.08 -25.99
N ARG A 207 24.26 15.37 -25.81
CA ARG A 207 23.31 15.86 -24.77
C ARG A 207 21.86 15.43 -25.00
N LEU A 208 21.47 15.19 -26.25
CA LEU A 208 20.13 14.73 -26.61
C LEU A 208 19.99 13.22 -26.39
N LEU A 209 21.07 12.46 -26.60
CA LEU A 209 21.18 11.05 -26.25
C LEU A 209 21.35 10.84 -24.73
N ASP A 210 22.10 11.68 -24.03
CA ASP A 210 22.14 11.74 -22.56
C ASP A 210 20.76 12.14 -21.99
N GLY A 211 19.95 12.88 -22.76
CA GLY A 211 18.55 13.19 -22.44
C GLY A 211 17.60 12.00 -22.62
N ILE A 212 17.95 11.03 -23.47
CA ILE A 212 17.21 9.78 -23.68
C ILE A 212 17.59 8.75 -22.61
N GLU A 213 18.86 8.66 -22.20
CA GLU A 213 19.25 7.90 -21.00
C GLU A 213 18.58 8.44 -19.72
N ASN A 214 18.30 9.75 -19.66
CA ASN A 214 17.47 10.33 -18.60
C ASN A 214 15.97 10.02 -18.77
N ALA A 215 15.47 9.73 -19.98
CA ALA A 215 14.08 9.33 -20.19
C ALA A 215 13.82 7.90 -19.71
N ASP A 216 14.79 6.99 -19.89
CA ASP A 216 14.74 5.64 -19.32
C ASP A 216 14.86 5.67 -17.78
N GLN A 217 15.61 6.61 -17.22
CA GLN A 217 15.62 6.88 -15.78
C GLN A 217 14.30 7.50 -15.28
N VAL A 218 13.58 8.25 -16.13
CA VAL A 218 12.23 8.78 -15.84
C VAL A 218 11.17 7.69 -15.90
N LEU A 219 11.39 6.60 -16.66
CA LEU A 219 10.55 5.40 -16.66
C LEU A 219 10.87 4.46 -15.48
N ALA A 220 12.13 4.36 -15.06
CA ALA A 220 12.56 3.69 -13.82
C ALA A 220 12.13 4.44 -12.54
N ASP A 221 11.42 5.57 -12.68
CA ASP A 221 10.75 6.26 -11.59
C ASP A 221 9.24 5.97 -11.56
N ASP A 222 8.66 5.19 -12.49
CA ASP A 222 7.20 4.99 -12.55
C ASP A 222 6.63 4.37 -11.27
N ASN A 223 7.20 3.27 -10.77
CA ASN A 223 6.72 2.64 -9.53
C ASN A 223 7.01 3.52 -8.31
N LEU A 224 8.23 4.04 -8.17
CA LEU A 224 8.56 4.87 -7.01
C LEU A 224 7.73 6.15 -6.99
N HIS A 225 7.52 6.77 -8.14
CA HIS A 225 6.65 7.94 -8.31
C HIS A 225 5.20 7.61 -8.01
N HIS A 226 4.69 6.48 -8.52
CA HIS A 226 3.34 6.02 -8.21
C HIS A 226 3.14 5.84 -6.70
N ILE A 227 4.07 5.16 -6.02
CA ILE A 227 4.00 4.97 -4.57
C ILE A 227 4.12 6.31 -3.84
N LEU A 228 5.03 7.21 -4.24
CA LEU A 228 5.16 8.55 -3.66
C LEU A 228 3.87 9.37 -3.84
N SER A 229 3.21 9.26 -5.00
CA SER A 229 1.94 9.92 -5.29
C SER A 229 0.83 9.39 -4.37
N ILE A 230 0.73 8.07 -4.22
CA ILE A 230 -0.22 7.44 -3.30
C ILE A 230 0.06 7.86 -1.85
N GLN A 231 1.31 7.81 -1.40
CA GLN A 231 1.71 8.25 -0.06
C GLN A 231 1.37 9.73 0.16
N THR A 232 1.63 10.59 -0.83
CA THR A 232 1.32 12.02 -0.75
C THR A 232 -0.17 12.25 -0.57
N ARG A 233 -1.00 11.60 -1.41
CA ARG A 233 -2.47 11.64 -1.29
C ARG A 233 -2.93 11.12 0.07
N TRP A 234 -2.36 10.00 0.52
CA TRP A 234 -2.67 9.41 1.82
C TRP A 234 -2.38 10.38 2.97
N LEU A 235 -1.22 11.05 2.94
CA LEU A 235 -0.82 12.02 3.97
C LEU A 235 -1.69 13.28 3.94
N GLN A 236 -2.08 13.76 2.76
CA GLN A 236 -3.02 14.87 2.63
C GLN A 236 -4.37 14.55 3.29
N GLU A 237 -4.92 13.37 2.99
CA GLU A 237 -6.18 12.92 3.59
C GLU A 237 -6.03 12.73 5.11
N LEU A 238 -4.88 12.21 5.57
CA LEU A 238 -4.61 12.05 6.99
C LEU A 238 -4.63 13.40 7.71
N ILE A 239 -4.05 14.45 7.10
CA ILE A 239 -4.05 15.81 7.64
C ILE A 239 -5.49 16.36 7.72
N CYS A 240 -6.29 16.17 6.66
CA CYS A 240 -7.71 16.54 6.65
C CYS A 240 -8.50 15.87 7.78
N LEU A 241 -8.36 14.55 7.93
CA LEU A 241 -9.02 13.80 8.99
C LEU A 241 -8.53 14.17 10.40
N HIS A 242 -7.24 14.54 10.55
CA HIS A 242 -6.71 15.05 11.81
C HIS A 242 -7.28 16.42 12.17
N ALA A 243 -7.49 17.29 11.20
CA ALA A 243 -8.09 18.60 11.40
C ALA A 243 -9.57 18.51 11.82
N ASP A 244 -10.28 17.45 11.42
CA ASP A 244 -11.67 17.24 11.83
C ASP A 244 -11.79 16.99 13.35
N LYS A 245 -12.59 17.84 14.00
CA LYS A 245 -12.88 17.77 15.42
C LYS A 245 -13.72 16.54 15.79
N LYS A 246 -14.48 15.97 14.85
CA LYS A 246 -15.26 14.73 15.06
C LYS A 246 -14.35 13.56 15.43
N ASN A 247 -13.14 13.56 14.92
CA ASN A 247 -12.14 12.52 15.16
C ASN A 247 -11.33 12.77 16.45
N ASN A 248 -11.68 13.79 17.26
CA ASN A 248 -10.93 14.08 18.48
C ASN A 248 -11.20 13.06 19.60
N VAL A 249 -10.12 12.56 20.18
CA VAL A 249 -10.17 11.70 21.36
C VAL A 249 -10.48 12.57 22.58
N SER A 250 -11.67 12.46 23.18
CA SER A 250 -12.05 13.25 24.35
C SER A 250 -11.21 12.86 25.58
N LYS A 251 -10.67 13.85 26.29
CA LYS A 251 -10.02 13.62 27.60
C LYS A 251 -11.09 13.49 28.64
N LYS A 252 -11.58 12.27 28.86
CA LYS A 252 -12.42 11.97 30.01
C LYS A 252 -11.61 12.22 31.28
N HIS A 253 -12.01 13.22 32.07
CA HIS A 253 -11.35 13.52 33.34
C HIS A 253 -11.45 12.30 34.27
N GLY A 254 -10.34 11.94 34.92
CA GLY A 254 -10.27 10.82 35.87
C GLY A 254 -10.04 9.43 35.26
N VAL A 255 -10.04 9.27 33.93
CA VAL A 255 -9.72 7.98 33.30
C VAL A 255 -8.21 7.90 33.03
N ALA A 256 -7.57 6.84 33.53
CA ALA A 256 -6.15 6.59 33.29
C ALA A 256 -5.88 6.39 31.78
N PRO A 257 -4.77 6.92 31.23
CA PRO A 257 -4.44 6.78 29.80
C PRO A 257 -4.43 5.32 29.31
N SER A 258 -3.89 4.40 30.11
CA SER A 258 -3.86 2.96 29.80
C SER A 258 -5.26 2.39 29.58
N VAL A 259 -6.23 2.78 30.41
CA VAL A 259 -7.63 2.36 30.26
C VAL A 259 -8.23 2.86 28.95
N VAL A 260 -7.91 4.10 28.54
CA VAL A 260 -8.38 4.66 27.27
C VAL A 260 -7.80 3.91 26.08
N MET A 261 -6.51 3.59 26.09
CA MET A 261 -5.88 2.77 25.04
C MET A 261 -6.50 1.38 24.96
N GLN A 262 -6.71 0.72 26.09
CA GLN A 262 -7.32 -0.62 26.14
C GLN A 262 -8.76 -0.61 25.64
N GLN A 263 -9.55 0.39 26.04
CA GLN A 263 -10.91 0.58 25.50
C GLN A 263 -10.88 0.74 23.98
N PHE A 264 -9.98 1.58 23.46
CA PHE A 264 -9.82 1.76 22.02
C PHE A 264 -9.46 0.45 21.31
N LEU A 265 -8.49 -0.32 21.80
CA LEU A 265 -8.10 -1.59 21.17
C LEU A 265 -9.20 -2.64 21.24
N ASN A 266 -9.97 -2.67 22.34
CA ASN A 266 -11.11 -3.57 22.50
C ASN A 266 -12.28 -3.25 21.57
N GLU A 267 -12.38 -2.04 20.98
CA GLU A 267 -13.36 -1.73 19.93
C GLU A 267 -13.16 -2.61 18.68
N PHE A 268 -11.97 -3.17 18.50
CA PHE A 268 -11.59 -3.99 17.34
C PHE A 268 -11.53 -5.49 17.65
N VAL A 269 -11.96 -5.89 18.86
CA VAL A 269 -12.17 -7.28 19.25
C VAL A 269 -13.64 -7.61 19.06
N ARG A 270 -13.94 -8.52 18.13
CA ARG A 270 -15.32 -8.99 17.91
C ARG A 270 -15.79 -9.88 19.06
N PRO A 271 -17.11 -10.08 19.22
CA PRO A 271 -17.66 -11.01 20.21
C PRO A 271 -17.20 -12.46 20.07
N ASP A 272 -16.80 -12.88 18.86
CA ASP A 272 -16.22 -14.21 18.56
C ASP A 272 -14.73 -14.32 18.96
N GLY A 273 -14.13 -13.25 19.49
CA GLY A 273 -12.71 -13.17 19.83
C GLY A 273 -11.79 -12.84 18.65
N MET A 274 -12.32 -12.76 17.43
CA MET A 274 -11.55 -12.39 16.24
C MET A 274 -11.22 -10.90 16.25
N GLN A 275 -10.00 -10.58 15.86
CA GLN A 275 -9.52 -9.21 15.82
C GLN A 275 -9.68 -8.66 14.42
N ARG A 276 -10.36 -7.51 14.28
CA ARG A 276 -10.54 -6.83 12.99
C ARG A 276 -10.09 -5.39 13.08
N VAL A 277 -8.90 -5.13 12.59
CA VAL A 277 -8.42 -3.77 12.36
C VAL A 277 -8.80 -3.36 10.94
N PRO A 278 -9.49 -2.22 10.74
CA PRO A 278 -9.78 -1.71 9.41
C PRO A 278 -8.49 -1.55 8.61
N CYS A 279 -8.42 -2.19 7.44
CA CYS A 279 -7.30 -2.06 6.53
C CYS A 279 -7.33 -0.68 5.84
N ALA A 280 -6.21 0.03 5.87
CA ALA A 280 -6.05 1.28 5.13
C ALA A 280 -5.71 0.95 3.66
N PHE A 281 -6.73 0.82 2.82
CA PHE A 281 -6.61 0.57 1.37
C PHE A 281 -6.15 1.85 0.63
N ASP A 282 -4.89 2.23 0.84
CA ASP A 282 -4.26 3.45 0.29
C ASP A 282 -4.96 4.77 0.66
N LEU A 283 -5.86 4.71 1.64
CA LEU A 283 -6.46 5.85 2.31
C LEU A 283 -6.43 5.63 3.82
N PRO A 284 -6.17 6.68 4.62
CA PRO A 284 -6.18 6.59 6.07
C PRO A 284 -7.60 6.33 6.59
N THR A 285 -7.71 5.50 7.62
CA THR A 285 -8.99 5.22 8.28
C THR A 285 -9.21 6.18 9.45
N VAL A 286 -10.48 6.46 9.78
CA VAL A 286 -10.84 7.24 10.98
C VAL A 286 -10.30 6.57 12.26
N ALA A 287 -10.28 5.24 12.29
CA ALA A 287 -9.70 4.46 13.38
C ALA A 287 -8.21 4.75 13.57
N LEU A 288 -7.43 4.78 12.48
CA LEU A 288 -6.01 5.11 12.53
C LEU A 288 -5.77 6.56 13.01
N VAL A 289 -6.59 7.51 12.55
CA VAL A 289 -6.52 8.91 13.01
C VAL A 289 -6.78 9.01 14.51
N ARG A 290 -7.81 8.31 15.02
CA ARG A 290 -8.12 8.24 16.46
C ARG A 290 -6.94 7.64 17.23
N PHE A 291 -6.32 6.58 16.71
CA PHE A 291 -5.14 5.96 17.28
C PHE A 291 -3.96 6.93 17.38
N GLU A 292 -3.60 7.62 16.28
CA GLU A 292 -2.50 8.59 16.28
C GLU A 292 -2.77 9.79 17.21
N LYS A 293 -4.01 10.28 17.28
CA LYS A 293 -4.41 11.33 18.23
C LYS A 293 -4.27 10.86 19.67
N LEU A 294 -4.62 9.60 19.95
CA LEU A 294 -4.52 8.99 21.26
C LEU A 294 -3.04 8.87 21.68
N ILE A 295 -2.16 8.40 20.79
CA ILE A 295 -0.70 8.37 21.02
C ILE A 295 -0.17 9.76 21.37
N ASN A 296 -0.49 10.77 20.55
CA ASN A 296 0.04 12.12 20.74
C ASN A 296 -0.54 12.79 22.00
N ARG A 297 -1.84 12.63 22.27
CA ARG A 297 -2.52 13.28 23.40
C ARG A 297 -2.05 12.75 24.75
N TYR A 298 -1.78 11.46 24.84
CA TYR A 298 -1.35 10.79 26.07
C TYR A 298 0.16 10.56 26.15
N LYS A 299 0.92 10.93 25.11
CA LYS A 299 2.38 10.80 25.03
C LYS A 299 2.86 9.36 25.23
N PHE A 300 2.17 8.39 24.63
CA PHE A 300 2.55 6.97 24.71
C PHE A 300 3.91 6.65 24.06
N MET A 301 4.45 7.57 23.27
CA MET A 301 5.81 7.47 22.75
C MET A 301 6.76 8.37 23.55
N LYS A 302 7.84 7.77 24.04
CA LYS A 302 8.95 8.50 24.68
C LYS A 302 9.49 9.57 23.71
N PRO A 303 9.74 10.82 24.15
CA PRO A 303 10.19 11.89 23.25
C PRO A 303 11.45 11.57 22.44
N ALA A 304 12.37 10.77 23.00
CA ALA A 304 13.58 10.32 22.31
C ALA A 304 13.26 9.39 21.13
N LEU A 305 12.34 8.43 21.31
CA LEU A 305 11.89 7.52 20.25
C LEU A 305 11.17 8.29 19.14
N LYS A 306 10.27 9.22 19.52
CA LYS A 306 9.61 10.10 18.55
C LYS A 306 10.62 10.88 17.71
N LYS A 307 11.61 11.51 18.37
CA LYS A 307 12.68 12.24 17.67
C LYS A 307 13.49 11.34 16.73
N ALA A 308 13.78 10.10 17.14
CA ALA A 308 14.47 9.14 16.29
C ALA A 308 13.64 8.73 15.07
N LEU A 309 12.33 8.47 15.26
CA LEU A 309 11.42 8.16 14.15
C LEU A 309 11.28 9.34 13.18
N ASP A 310 11.12 10.55 13.70
CA ASP A 310 11.07 11.77 12.89
C ASP A 310 12.37 11.95 12.09
N GLN A 311 13.52 11.62 12.69
CA GLN A 311 14.82 11.65 12.01
C GLN A 311 14.93 10.59 10.92
N VAL A 312 14.51 9.34 11.18
CA VAL A 312 14.51 8.27 10.16
C VAL A 312 13.62 8.64 8.98
N CYS A 313 12.43 9.21 9.24
CA CYS A 313 11.55 9.69 8.17
C CYS A 313 12.20 10.82 7.37
N GLN A 314 12.83 11.78 8.06
CA GLN A 314 13.52 12.89 7.39
C GLN A 314 14.71 12.42 6.57
N ASP A 315 15.54 11.52 7.10
CA ASP A 315 16.71 10.98 6.41
C ASP A 315 16.28 10.15 5.19
N THR A 316 15.18 9.41 5.31
CA THR A 316 14.57 8.67 4.21
C THR A 316 14.07 9.61 3.11
N MET A 317 13.28 10.62 3.46
CA MET A 317 12.78 11.59 2.48
C MET A 317 13.94 12.38 1.85
N ALA A 318 14.95 12.72 2.64
CA ALA A 318 16.15 13.40 2.17
C ALA A 318 16.97 12.50 1.24
N SER A 319 17.07 11.18 1.49
CA SER A 319 17.78 10.25 0.60
C SER A 319 17.03 9.96 -0.70
N VAL A 320 15.69 10.01 -0.67
CA VAL A 320 14.87 9.98 -1.89
C VAL A 320 15.12 11.21 -2.75
N VAL A 321 15.16 12.39 -2.15
CA VAL A 321 15.36 13.67 -2.86
C VAL A 321 16.81 13.90 -3.27
N ALA A 322 17.76 13.55 -2.41
CA ALA A 322 19.18 13.69 -2.67
C ALA A 322 19.63 12.58 -3.60
N ARG A 323 19.65 12.87 -4.90
CA ARG A 323 20.39 12.09 -5.90
C ARG A 323 21.87 12.06 -5.49
N SER A 324 22.24 11.04 -4.72
CA SER A 324 23.57 10.42 -4.59
C SER A 324 24.82 11.28 -4.30
N SER A 325 24.72 12.53 -3.83
CA SER A 325 25.89 13.44 -3.76
C SER A 325 26.44 13.80 -2.37
N SER A 326 25.85 13.33 -1.26
CA SER A 326 26.43 13.58 0.08
C SER A 326 26.64 12.28 0.84
N GLY A 327 27.91 11.93 1.10
CA GLY A 327 28.37 10.69 1.72
C GLY A 327 27.98 10.46 3.19
N ASN A 328 26.75 10.77 3.57
CA ASN A 328 26.15 10.29 4.81
C ASN A 328 25.42 8.99 4.48
N ALA A 329 26.01 7.85 4.86
CA ALA A 329 25.39 6.55 4.62
C ALA A 329 24.02 6.49 5.28
N SER A 330 22.96 6.23 4.51
CA SER A 330 21.62 6.10 5.08
C SER A 330 21.51 4.85 5.96
N VAL A 331 20.57 4.84 6.90
CA VAL A 331 20.30 3.66 7.76
C VAL A 331 19.96 2.43 6.92
N PHE A 332 19.34 2.64 5.76
CA PHE A 332 18.95 1.61 4.79
C PHE A 332 20.09 1.14 3.88
N GLU A 333 21.24 1.82 3.84
CA GLU A 333 22.41 1.36 3.05
C GLU A 333 23.19 0.25 3.76
N ASN A 334 23.15 0.20 5.09
CA ASN A 334 23.96 -0.74 5.87
C ASN A 334 23.17 -1.95 6.39
N ARG A 335 21.85 -1.97 6.17
CA ARG A 335 20.93 -3.00 6.68
C ARG A 335 19.85 -3.28 5.66
N GLU A 336 19.39 -4.52 5.60
CA GLU A 336 18.23 -4.88 4.80
C GLU A 336 17.01 -4.06 5.26
N ALA A 337 16.30 -3.42 4.32
CA ALA A 337 15.19 -2.53 4.62
C ALA A 337 14.07 -3.25 5.41
N ARG A 338 13.86 -4.53 5.12
CA ARG A 338 13.00 -5.45 5.87
C ARG A 338 13.29 -5.44 7.36
N ASP A 339 14.54 -5.71 7.75
CA ASP A 339 14.96 -5.78 9.14
C ASP A 339 14.76 -4.44 9.86
N VAL A 340 15.08 -3.34 9.18
CA VAL A 340 14.91 -1.99 9.72
C VAL A 340 13.43 -1.71 10.01
N MET A 341 12.55 -2.01 9.05
CA MET A 341 11.12 -1.78 9.19
C MET A 341 10.48 -2.66 10.26
N GLN A 342 10.83 -3.95 10.30
CA GLN A 342 10.33 -4.87 11.31
C GLN A 342 10.82 -4.51 12.72
N SER A 343 12.10 -4.12 12.88
CA SER A 343 12.62 -3.66 14.17
C SER A 343 11.93 -2.36 14.60
N LEU A 344 11.72 -1.42 13.68
CA LEU A 344 11.05 -0.16 13.97
C LEU A 344 9.61 -0.38 14.46
N ILE A 345 8.84 -1.20 13.75
CA ILE A 345 7.47 -1.54 14.16
C ILE A 345 7.46 -2.21 15.53
N ARG A 346 8.33 -3.20 15.76
CA ARG A 346 8.43 -3.90 17.04
C ARG A 346 8.78 -2.94 18.18
N GLU A 347 9.77 -2.07 18.00
CA GLU A 347 10.19 -1.09 19.00
C GLU A 347 9.08 -0.10 19.35
N ILE A 348 8.33 0.39 18.36
CA ILE A 348 7.18 1.28 18.59
C ILE A 348 6.05 0.53 19.31
N VAL A 349 5.74 -0.70 18.89
CA VAL A 349 4.71 -1.54 19.54
C VAL A 349 5.07 -1.80 20.99
N ASP A 350 6.31 -2.22 21.29
CA ASP A 350 6.74 -2.51 22.65
C ASP A 350 6.79 -1.24 23.52
N ALA A 351 7.24 -0.10 22.98
CA ALA A 351 7.24 1.17 23.71
C ALA A 351 5.82 1.62 24.07
N ILE A 352 4.87 1.53 23.13
CA ILE A 352 3.46 1.86 23.39
C ILE A 352 2.84 0.85 24.35
N ALA A 353 3.12 -0.45 24.18
CA ALA A 353 2.58 -1.49 25.03
C ALA A 353 3.05 -1.37 26.49
N GLU A 354 4.32 -1.02 26.71
CA GLU A 354 4.90 -0.74 28.02
C GLU A 354 4.24 0.49 28.66
N GLU A 355 4.20 1.62 27.94
CA GLU A 355 3.70 2.89 28.48
C GLU A 355 2.17 2.87 28.72
N ALA A 356 1.41 2.21 27.83
CA ALA A 356 -0.05 2.11 27.93
C ALA A 356 -0.54 0.84 28.63
N TRP A 357 0.37 -0.02 29.11
CA TRP A 357 0.04 -1.30 29.78
C TRP A 357 -0.91 -2.17 28.95
N VAL A 358 -0.59 -2.35 27.65
CA VAL A 358 -1.42 -3.09 26.70
C VAL A 358 -1.36 -4.59 27.00
N VAL A 359 -2.52 -5.25 27.04
CA VAL A 359 -2.64 -6.69 27.32
C VAL A 359 -2.10 -7.45 26.12
N THR A 360 -1.43 -8.59 26.36
CA THR A 360 -0.84 -9.43 25.30
C THR A 360 -1.82 -9.74 24.17
N ASN A 361 -3.09 -10.03 24.49
CA ASN A 361 -4.13 -10.31 23.50
C ASN A 361 -4.36 -9.14 22.53
N ASN A 362 -4.17 -7.90 22.96
CA ASN A 362 -4.39 -6.70 22.13
C ASN A 362 -3.12 -6.24 21.38
N ARG A 363 -1.98 -6.94 21.55
CA ARG A 363 -0.72 -6.55 20.91
C ARG A 363 -0.75 -6.68 19.38
N SER A 364 -1.46 -7.65 18.84
CA SER A 364 -1.64 -7.81 17.38
C SER A 364 -2.45 -6.68 16.77
N ILE A 365 -3.51 -6.22 17.44
CA ILE A 365 -4.29 -5.02 17.04
C ILE A 365 -3.40 -3.78 17.06
N LEU A 366 -2.64 -3.59 18.14
CA LEU A 366 -1.67 -2.50 18.26
C LEU A 366 -0.63 -2.55 17.14
N ARG A 367 -0.09 -3.74 16.86
CA ARG A 367 0.89 -3.96 15.78
C ARG A 367 0.32 -3.57 14.42
N ALA A 368 -0.93 -3.93 14.11
CA ALA A 368 -1.56 -3.56 12.84
C ALA A 368 -1.71 -2.04 12.68
N PHE A 369 -2.11 -1.31 13.73
CA PHE A 369 -2.15 0.15 13.68
C PHE A 369 -0.77 0.80 13.53
N VAL A 370 0.24 0.28 14.25
CA VAL A 370 1.62 0.77 14.14
C VAL A 370 2.19 0.47 12.75
N GLU A 371 1.94 -0.71 12.19
CA GLU A 371 2.34 -1.08 10.84
C GLU A 371 1.73 -0.12 9.81
N GLN A 372 0.42 0.14 9.88
CA GLN A 372 -0.24 1.13 9.02
C GLN A 372 0.37 2.52 9.17
N MET A 373 0.63 2.96 10.41
CA MET A 373 1.26 4.26 10.69
C MET A 373 2.67 4.37 10.10
N VAL A 374 3.47 3.31 10.16
CA VAL A 374 4.87 3.30 9.70
C VAL A 374 4.95 3.15 8.18
N PHE A 375 4.29 2.15 7.59
CA PHE A 375 4.38 1.88 6.15
C PHE A 375 3.73 2.97 5.30
N SER A 376 2.63 3.57 5.75
CA SER A 376 2.04 4.72 5.04
C SER A 376 3.02 5.88 4.82
N ARG A 377 4.04 6.01 5.68
CA ARG A 377 5.07 7.05 5.62
C ARG A 377 6.38 6.59 5.00
N LEU A 378 6.69 5.29 5.07
CA LEU A 378 8.01 4.76 4.71
C LEU A 378 7.99 3.69 3.59
N ALA A 379 6.85 3.39 2.97
CA ALA A 379 6.76 2.41 1.87
C ALA A 379 7.76 2.67 0.74
N CYS A 380 7.96 3.93 0.31
CA CYS A 380 8.98 4.25 -0.69
C CYS A 380 10.41 3.87 -0.28
N ALA A 381 10.75 3.96 1.02
CA ALA A 381 12.05 3.52 1.52
C ALA A 381 12.27 2.02 1.30
N CYS A 382 11.19 1.26 1.47
CA CYS A 382 11.18 -0.20 1.40
C CYS A 382 11.37 -0.70 -0.04
N LEU A 383 10.82 0.03 -1.00
CA LEU A 383 10.86 -0.32 -2.42
C LEU A 383 12.09 0.22 -3.14
N ARG A 384 12.76 1.24 -2.58
CA ARG A 384 13.89 1.91 -3.24
C ARG A 384 15.01 0.98 -3.68
N SER A 385 15.37 -0.02 -2.86
CA SER A 385 16.48 -0.92 -3.20
C SER A 385 16.16 -1.84 -4.38
N ALA A 386 14.88 -2.10 -4.64
CA ALA A 386 14.39 -2.97 -5.70
C ALA A 386 13.66 -2.21 -6.81
N SER A 387 13.60 -0.87 -6.76
CA SER A 387 12.67 -0.10 -7.61
C SER A 387 12.95 -0.31 -9.09
N THR A 388 14.22 -0.25 -9.50
CA THR A 388 14.62 -0.42 -10.91
C THR A 388 14.26 -1.80 -11.46
N GLU A 389 14.48 -2.86 -10.68
CA GLU A 389 14.15 -4.23 -11.08
C GLU A 389 12.62 -4.43 -11.12
N LEU A 390 11.91 -3.90 -10.12
CA LEU A 390 10.46 -3.92 -10.07
C LEU A 390 9.84 -3.14 -11.24
N ASP A 391 10.42 -2.01 -11.65
CA ASP A 391 9.95 -1.21 -12.78
C ASP A 391 10.10 -1.97 -14.10
N GLU A 392 11.25 -2.61 -14.32
CA GLU A 392 11.47 -3.47 -15.50
C GLU A 392 10.45 -4.62 -15.53
N MET A 393 10.29 -5.35 -14.42
CA MET A 393 9.33 -6.45 -14.32
C MET A 393 7.88 -5.99 -14.53
N ASN A 394 7.49 -4.86 -13.92
CA ASN A 394 6.15 -4.31 -14.09
C ASN A 394 5.92 -3.80 -15.52
N SER A 395 6.94 -3.27 -16.20
CA SER A 395 6.84 -2.87 -17.60
C SER A 395 6.58 -4.07 -18.50
N THR A 396 7.40 -5.13 -18.37
CA THR A 396 7.19 -6.37 -19.10
C THR A 396 5.83 -7.00 -18.76
N TRP A 397 5.41 -6.96 -17.50
CA TRP A 397 4.08 -7.43 -17.08
C TRP A 397 2.94 -6.75 -17.83
N ARG A 398 2.95 -5.42 -17.94
CA ARG A 398 1.90 -4.67 -18.68
C ARG A 398 1.81 -5.10 -20.14
N GLU A 399 2.95 -5.32 -20.80
CA GLU A 399 3.00 -5.79 -22.18
C GLU A 399 2.45 -7.21 -22.32
N GLN A 400 2.81 -8.12 -21.42
CA GLN A 400 2.43 -9.53 -21.47
C GLN A 400 0.96 -9.75 -21.09
N VAL A 401 0.44 -9.02 -20.10
CA VAL A 401 -0.97 -9.05 -19.72
C VAL A 401 -1.87 -8.60 -20.87
N ALA A 402 -1.49 -7.54 -21.59
CA ALA A 402 -2.27 -7.06 -22.73
C ALA A 402 -2.46 -8.16 -23.79
N LYS A 403 -1.42 -8.96 -24.05
CA LYS A 403 -1.50 -10.13 -24.96
C LYS A 403 -2.34 -11.26 -24.36
N ALA A 404 -2.13 -11.56 -23.08
CA ALA A 404 -2.82 -12.63 -22.36
C ALA A 404 -4.31 -12.33 -22.12
N SER A 405 -4.76 -11.08 -22.23
CA SER A 405 -6.17 -10.70 -22.07
C SER A 405 -7.12 -11.40 -23.07
N THR A 406 -6.57 -11.85 -24.20
CA THR A 406 -7.30 -12.59 -25.24
C THR A 406 -7.51 -14.08 -24.91
N LEU A 407 -6.93 -14.57 -23.81
CA LEU A 407 -7.03 -15.97 -23.40
C LEU A 407 -8.45 -16.36 -23.02
N GLY A 408 -9.03 -17.33 -23.72
CA GLY A 408 -10.26 -18.01 -23.29
C GLY A 408 -10.01 -19.02 -22.16
N LEU A 409 -11.07 -19.40 -21.45
CA LEU A 409 -10.99 -20.40 -20.35
C LEU A 409 -10.38 -21.74 -20.80
N HIS A 410 -10.71 -22.20 -22.00
CA HIS A 410 -10.13 -23.43 -22.56
C HIS A 410 -8.62 -23.33 -22.79
N GLN A 411 -8.11 -22.14 -23.13
CA GLN A 411 -6.70 -21.92 -23.42
C GLN A 411 -5.83 -21.87 -22.17
N VAL A 412 -6.42 -21.50 -21.02
CA VAL A 412 -5.72 -21.58 -19.73
C VAL A 412 -5.78 -22.99 -19.12
N GLY A 413 -6.39 -23.96 -19.82
CA GLY A 413 -6.43 -25.36 -19.40
C GLY A 413 -7.64 -25.75 -18.56
N LEU A 414 -8.71 -24.93 -18.56
CA LEU A 414 -9.97 -25.32 -17.91
C LEU A 414 -10.88 -26.02 -18.94
N PRO A 415 -11.16 -27.32 -18.79
CA PRO A 415 -12.00 -28.09 -19.71
C PRO A 415 -13.49 -27.82 -19.44
N PHE A 416 -13.87 -26.55 -19.34
CA PHE A 416 -15.25 -26.15 -19.09
C PHE A 416 -15.86 -25.65 -20.40
N GLU A 417 -16.67 -26.49 -21.02
CA GLU A 417 -17.68 -25.99 -21.94
C GLU A 417 -18.72 -25.29 -21.07
N VAL A 418 -18.80 -23.97 -21.16
CA VAL A 418 -19.93 -23.23 -20.58
C VAL A 418 -21.15 -23.84 -21.25
N GLU A 419 -21.86 -24.74 -20.56
CA GLU A 419 -23.08 -25.36 -21.06
C GLU A 419 -24.00 -24.20 -21.41
N GLY A 420 -24.01 -23.85 -22.70
CA GLY A 420 -24.68 -22.68 -23.21
C GLY A 420 -26.10 -22.83 -22.74
N ARG A 421 -26.48 -21.97 -21.79
CA ARG A 421 -27.79 -21.85 -21.15
C ARG A 421 -28.79 -22.33 -22.18
N LYS A 422 -29.22 -23.61 -22.08
CA LYS A 422 -29.99 -24.26 -23.14
C LYS A 422 -31.12 -23.29 -23.40
N SER A 423 -31.11 -22.68 -24.59
CA SER A 423 -32.13 -21.76 -25.02
C SER A 423 -33.38 -22.60 -25.00
N ASP A 424 -34.10 -22.58 -23.87
CA ASP A 424 -35.26 -23.42 -23.68
C ASP A 424 -36.16 -23.11 -24.86
N GLU A 425 -36.34 -24.13 -25.70
CA GLU A 425 -37.31 -24.20 -26.79
C GLU A 425 -38.76 -24.16 -26.23
N THR A 426 -39.02 -23.37 -25.18
CA THR A 426 -40.34 -22.82 -24.94
C THR A 426 -40.65 -21.87 -26.09
N GLY A 427 -41.20 -22.44 -27.16
CA GLY A 427 -41.54 -21.80 -28.41
C GLY A 427 -42.54 -20.65 -28.28
N LEU A 428 -42.12 -19.53 -27.70
CA LEU A 428 -42.73 -18.24 -27.94
C LEU A 428 -42.12 -17.68 -29.22
N SER A 429 -42.76 -17.97 -30.34
CA SER A 429 -42.54 -17.31 -31.62
C SER A 429 -42.89 -15.82 -31.49
N VAL A 430 -41.94 -14.98 -31.10
CA VAL A 430 -42.07 -13.54 -31.19
C VAL A 430 -41.28 -13.06 -32.40
N VAL A 431 -42.02 -13.00 -33.51
CA VAL A 431 -42.00 -12.01 -34.60
C VAL A 431 -40.61 -11.56 -35.10
N ASP A 432 -40.31 -11.98 -36.32
CA ASP A 432 -39.30 -11.43 -37.24
C ASP A 432 -39.23 -9.90 -37.17
N GLY A 433 -38.07 -9.37 -36.76
CA GLY A 433 -37.84 -7.93 -36.65
C GLY A 433 -36.36 -7.57 -36.54
N GLU A 434 -35.65 -7.65 -37.67
CA GLU A 434 -34.53 -6.78 -38.09
C GLU A 434 -33.57 -6.19 -37.02
N LEU A 435 -33.02 -7.01 -36.11
CA LEU A 435 -31.85 -6.60 -35.30
C LEU A 435 -30.67 -7.60 -35.37
N SER A 436 -30.65 -8.45 -36.40
CA SER A 436 -29.61 -9.47 -36.61
C SER A 436 -28.29 -8.91 -37.21
N GLY A 437 -28.10 -7.59 -37.27
CA GLY A 437 -26.96 -6.97 -37.95
C GLY A 437 -25.84 -6.40 -37.05
N VAL A 438 -26.00 -6.39 -35.72
CA VAL A 438 -25.05 -5.67 -34.82
C VAL A 438 -24.38 -6.59 -33.78
N LEU A 439 -24.72 -7.88 -33.71
CA LEU A 439 -24.08 -8.84 -32.79
C LEU A 439 -22.96 -9.66 -33.47
N GLY A 440 -22.20 -9.01 -34.36
CA GLY A 440 -20.92 -9.52 -34.80
C GLY A 440 -19.85 -9.22 -33.75
N GLY A 441 -19.71 -10.06 -32.73
CA GLY A 441 -18.63 -9.94 -31.76
C GLY A 441 -18.82 -10.84 -30.55
N GLY A 442 -18.31 -12.08 -30.59
CA GLY A 442 -18.24 -13.00 -29.45
C GLY A 442 -17.33 -12.55 -28.30
N SER A 443 -17.05 -11.26 -28.18
CA SER A 443 -16.15 -10.65 -27.20
C SER A 443 -16.86 -10.23 -25.90
N ASP A 444 -18.18 -9.99 -25.92
CA ASP A 444 -18.86 -9.38 -24.77
C ASP A 444 -19.23 -10.38 -23.66
N VAL A 445 -19.39 -11.66 -23.97
CA VAL A 445 -19.76 -12.67 -22.96
C VAL A 445 -18.58 -13.00 -22.05
N ASP A 446 -17.36 -13.04 -22.59
CA ASP A 446 -16.13 -13.28 -21.83
C ASP A 446 -15.78 -12.10 -20.91
N ALA A 447 -16.25 -10.89 -21.22
CA ALA A 447 -16.03 -9.71 -20.40
C ALA A 447 -16.81 -9.72 -19.08
N VAL A 448 -17.83 -10.58 -18.94
CA VAL A 448 -18.67 -10.65 -17.73
C VAL A 448 -18.21 -11.74 -16.75
N LEU A 449 -17.42 -12.71 -17.21
CA LEU A 449 -16.97 -13.82 -16.36
C LEU A 449 -15.98 -13.33 -15.30
N PHE A 450 -16.23 -13.71 -14.04
CA PHE A 450 -15.39 -13.37 -12.89
C PHE A 450 -15.22 -11.86 -12.64
N ALA A 451 -16.22 -11.04 -13.01
CA ALA A 451 -16.16 -9.60 -12.86
C ALA A 451 -15.90 -9.16 -11.40
N LYS A 452 -16.48 -9.84 -10.39
CA LYS A 452 -16.26 -9.47 -8.98
C LYS A 452 -14.83 -9.78 -8.54
N SER A 453 -14.25 -10.87 -9.04
CA SER A 453 -12.87 -11.28 -8.76
C SER A 453 -11.90 -10.29 -9.38
N ILE A 454 -12.08 -9.97 -10.66
CA ILE A 454 -11.28 -8.94 -11.36
C ILE A 454 -11.32 -7.62 -10.59
N GLU A 455 -12.53 -7.17 -10.20
CA GLU A 455 -12.69 -5.96 -9.39
C GLU A 455 -11.97 -6.08 -8.03
N ALA A 456 -12.04 -7.23 -7.38
CA ALA A 456 -11.38 -7.46 -6.09
C ALA A 456 -9.85 -7.46 -6.21
N PHE A 457 -9.29 -8.03 -7.28
CA PHE A 457 -7.86 -7.98 -7.58
C PHE A 457 -7.41 -6.54 -7.86
N ASN A 458 -8.16 -5.78 -8.68
CA ASN A 458 -7.87 -4.37 -8.98
C ASN A 458 -7.91 -3.45 -7.74
N LYS A 459 -8.49 -3.91 -6.62
CA LYS A 459 -8.56 -3.18 -5.35
C LYS A 459 -7.44 -3.54 -4.36
N ILE A 460 -6.45 -4.34 -4.77
CA ILE A 460 -5.29 -4.62 -3.93
C ILE A 460 -4.52 -3.31 -3.70
N PRO A 461 -4.26 -2.90 -2.44
CA PRO A 461 -3.58 -1.65 -2.15
C PRO A 461 -2.07 -1.76 -2.38
N TYR A 462 -1.34 -0.65 -2.17
CA TYR A 462 0.10 -0.59 -2.45
C TYR A 462 0.96 -0.35 -1.21
N LEU A 463 0.46 0.37 -0.19
CA LEU A 463 1.33 0.90 0.87
C LEU A 463 1.65 -0.06 2.01
N VAL A 464 0.63 -0.73 2.59
CA VAL A 464 0.78 -1.44 3.87
C VAL A 464 0.76 -2.96 3.64
N PRO A 465 1.86 -3.69 3.90
CA PRO A 465 2.00 -5.11 3.56
C PRO A 465 0.85 -6.00 4.07
N SER A 466 0.45 -5.86 5.33
CA SER A 466 -0.67 -6.62 5.87
C SER A 466 -2.01 -6.30 5.19
N CYS A 467 -2.21 -5.07 4.72
CA CYS A 467 -3.39 -4.69 3.96
C CYS A 467 -3.33 -5.21 2.51
N VAL A 468 -2.15 -5.19 1.87
CA VAL A 468 -1.93 -5.81 0.54
C VAL A 468 -2.28 -7.30 0.60
N LEU A 469 -1.73 -8.01 1.59
CA LEU A 469 -1.98 -9.43 1.78
C LEU A 469 -3.46 -9.71 2.10
N ALA A 470 -4.08 -8.93 2.99
CA ALA A 470 -5.50 -9.11 3.32
C ALA A 470 -6.42 -8.89 2.10
N ALA A 471 -6.13 -7.89 1.27
CA ALA A 471 -6.86 -7.61 0.04
C ALA A 471 -6.71 -8.75 -0.97
N PHE A 472 -5.49 -9.25 -1.16
CA PHE A 472 -5.20 -10.39 -2.03
C PHE A 472 -5.96 -11.65 -1.57
N LEU A 473 -5.88 -12.01 -0.28
CA LEU A 473 -6.63 -13.14 0.26
C LEU A 473 -8.14 -12.96 0.12
N ASN A 474 -8.64 -11.74 0.21
CA ASN A 474 -10.04 -11.45 -0.06
C ASN A 474 -10.39 -11.64 -1.54
N ALA A 475 -9.55 -11.18 -2.47
CA ALA A 475 -9.74 -11.39 -3.90
C ALA A 475 -9.76 -12.88 -4.27
N VAL A 476 -8.87 -13.67 -3.67
CA VAL A 476 -8.91 -15.13 -3.79
C VAL A 476 -10.24 -15.69 -3.26
N ARG A 477 -10.72 -15.29 -2.08
CA ARG A 477 -12.04 -15.75 -1.58
C ARG A 477 -13.20 -15.39 -2.50
N VAL A 478 -13.16 -14.20 -3.13
CA VAL A 478 -14.16 -13.80 -4.14
C VAL A 478 -14.07 -14.71 -5.36
N LEU A 479 -12.86 -15.06 -5.80
CA LEU A 479 -12.64 -16.03 -6.88
C LEU A 479 -13.22 -17.41 -6.56
N TYR A 480 -12.97 -17.95 -5.36
CA TYR A 480 -13.59 -19.21 -4.94
C TYR A 480 -15.12 -19.16 -5.01
N ARG A 481 -15.72 -18.05 -4.58
CA ARG A 481 -17.18 -17.87 -4.60
C ARG A 481 -17.73 -17.81 -6.01
N GLU A 482 -17.15 -16.96 -6.87
CA GLU A 482 -17.60 -16.86 -8.27
C GLU A 482 -17.37 -18.16 -9.04
N THR A 483 -16.30 -18.90 -8.74
CA THR A 483 -16.04 -20.21 -9.33
C THR A 483 -17.13 -21.21 -8.95
N ASN A 484 -17.56 -21.23 -7.69
CA ASN A 484 -18.68 -22.06 -7.27
C ASN A 484 -20.01 -21.63 -7.91
N GLU A 485 -20.27 -20.32 -8.01
CA GLU A 485 -21.48 -19.76 -8.65
C GLU A 485 -21.54 -20.08 -10.16
N MET A 486 -20.41 -19.99 -10.86
CA MET A 486 -20.34 -20.09 -12.33
C MET A 486 -20.08 -21.51 -12.84
N LEU A 487 -19.20 -22.25 -12.16
CA LEU A 487 -18.73 -23.57 -12.61
C LEU A 487 -19.32 -24.72 -11.77
N GLY A 488 -20.06 -24.42 -10.70
CA GLY A 488 -20.59 -25.44 -9.78
C GLY A 488 -19.50 -26.20 -9.01
N VAL A 489 -18.26 -25.70 -9.00
CA VAL A 489 -17.14 -26.31 -8.29
C VAL A 489 -17.21 -25.90 -6.82
N SER A 490 -17.47 -26.86 -5.94
CA SER A 490 -17.50 -26.60 -4.50
C SER A 490 -16.15 -26.04 -4.02
N PRO A 491 -16.13 -25.00 -3.16
CA PRO A 491 -14.89 -24.39 -2.66
C PRO A 491 -13.92 -25.38 -2.01
N SER A 492 -14.43 -26.47 -1.41
CA SER A 492 -13.62 -27.52 -0.79
C SER A 492 -12.87 -28.40 -1.79
N CYS A 493 -13.24 -28.34 -3.07
CA CYS A 493 -12.70 -29.17 -4.14
C CYS A 493 -11.73 -28.40 -5.05
N MET A 494 -11.45 -27.13 -4.75
CA MET A 494 -10.60 -26.30 -5.60
C MET A 494 -9.13 -26.64 -5.36
N SER A 495 -8.61 -27.58 -6.16
CA SER A 495 -7.19 -27.90 -6.19
C SER A 495 -6.37 -26.82 -6.91
N ALA A 496 -5.04 -26.91 -6.82
CA ALA A 496 -4.14 -26.04 -7.58
C ALA A 496 -4.39 -26.12 -9.10
N ASP A 497 -4.81 -27.29 -9.60
CA ASP A 497 -5.09 -27.53 -11.02
C ASP A 497 -6.29 -26.72 -11.53
N VAL A 498 -7.19 -26.31 -10.63
CA VAL A 498 -8.33 -25.43 -10.96
C VAL A 498 -7.99 -23.98 -10.65
N LEU A 499 -7.39 -23.73 -9.48
CA LEU A 499 -7.07 -22.38 -9.02
C LEU A 499 -6.05 -21.67 -9.92
N LEU A 500 -4.99 -22.34 -10.36
CA LEU A 500 -3.93 -21.70 -11.16
C LEU A 500 -4.46 -21.20 -12.51
N PRO A 501 -5.14 -22.02 -13.35
CA PRO A 501 -5.77 -21.54 -14.57
C PRO A 501 -6.74 -20.38 -14.36
N LEU A 502 -7.58 -20.45 -13.31
CA LEU A 502 -8.52 -19.38 -12.98
C LEU A 502 -7.80 -18.08 -12.61
N MET A 503 -6.73 -18.18 -11.84
CA MET A 503 -5.94 -17.01 -11.46
C MET A 503 -5.22 -16.41 -12.67
N VAL A 504 -4.70 -17.23 -13.60
CA VAL A 504 -4.16 -16.74 -14.89
C VAL A 504 -5.25 -15.99 -15.67
N PHE A 505 -6.46 -16.56 -15.77
CA PHE A 505 -7.57 -15.96 -16.50
C PHE A 505 -8.02 -14.62 -15.91
N VAL A 506 -8.12 -14.53 -14.58
CA VAL A 506 -8.51 -13.30 -13.88
C VAL A 506 -7.40 -12.25 -13.94
N LEU A 507 -6.15 -12.62 -13.71
CA LEU A 507 -5.03 -11.69 -13.75
C LEU A 507 -4.82 -11.12 -15.16
N SER A 508 -5.02 -11.90 -16.22
CA SER A 508 -4.87 -11.41 -17.59
C SER A 508 -5.92 -10.36 -17.99
N ARG A 509 -6.96 -10.19 -17.17
CA ARG A 509 -8.04 -9.19 -17.34
C ARG A 509 -8.05 -8.14 -16.23
N SER A 510 -7.13 -8.23 -15.28
CA SER A 510 -7.02 -7.28 -14.17
C SER A 510 -6.12 -6.11 -14.56
N ASP A 511 -6.49 -4.90 -14.13
CA ASP A 511 -5.69 -3.68 -14.32
C ASP A 511 -4.75 -3.52 -13.12
N LEU A 512 -3.62 -4.25 -13.19
CA LEU A 512 -2.61 -4.32 -12.12
C LEU A 512 -1.24 -3.88 -12.63
N PRO A 513 -1.03 -2.58 -12.90
CA PRO A 513 0.20 -2.09 -13.54
C PRO A 513 1.46 -2.22 -12.68
N HIS A 514 1.31 -2.44 -11.37
CA HIS A 514 2.40 -2.56 -10.41
C HIS A 514 2.33 -3.85 -9.56
N LEU A 515 1.85 -4.95 -10.15
CA LEU A 515 1.65 -6.22 -9.45
C LEU A 515 2.93 -6.78 -8.82
N HIS A 516 4.08 -6.68 -9.49
CA HIS A 516 5.35 -7.16 -8.93
C HIS A 516 5.73 -6.41 -7.65
N SER A 517 5.43 -5.11 -7.59
CA SER A 517 5.67 -4.30 -6.38
C SER A 517 4.78 -4.75 -5.22
N GLN A 518 3.51 -5.05 -5.50
CA GLN A 518 2.58 -5.57 -4.49
C GLN A 518 3.00 -6.96 -4.00
N VAL A 519 3.45 -7.83 -4.90
CA VAL A 519 3.99 -9.15 -4.56
C VAL A 519 5.24 -9.03 -3.71
N PHE A 520 6.17 -8.16 -4.07
CA PHE A 520 7.36 -7.87 -3.28
C PHE A 520 7.00 -7.39 -1.86
N MET A 521 6.02 -6.50 -1.73
CA MET A 521 5.54 -6.04 -0.43
C MET A 521 4.96 -7.19 0.42
N MET A 522 4.20 -8.11 -0.18
CA MET A 522 3.65 -9.28 0.51
C MET A 522 4.75 -10.25 0.95
N GLU A 523 5.68 -10.57 0.04
CA GLU A 523 6.75 -11.55 0.25
C GLU A 523 7.75 -11.07 1.30
N GLU A 524 8.23 -9.83 1.17
CA GLU A 524 9.28 -9.32 2.04
C GLU A 524 8.76 -8.81 3.39
N TYR A 525 7.54 -8.30 3.46
CA TYR A 525 7.10 -7.58 4.66
C TYR A 525 5.84 -8.13 5.33
N ALA A 526 4.98 -8.90 4.63
CA ALA A 526 3.74 -9.43 5.22
C ALA A 526 3.87 -10.88 5.72
N ILE A 527 4.64 -11.70 4.99
CA ILE A 527 4.91 -13.10 5.30
C ILE A 527 6.25 -13.21 6.03
N ASP A 528 6.16 -13.37 7.35
CA ASP A 528 7.32 -13.66 8.20
C ASP A 528 7.65 -15.16 8.15
N GLU A 529 8.87 -15.55 8.55
CA GLU A 529 9.32 -16.96 8.62
C GLU A 529 8.34 -17.85 9.39
N SER A 530 7.71 -17.31 10.44
CA SER A 530 6.67 -18.02 11.22
C SER A 530 5.39 -18.38 10.43
N LYS A 531 5.22 -17.81 9.24
CA LYS A 531 4.11 -18.04 8.31
C LYS A 531 4.54 -18.80 7.05
N GLU A 532 5.79 -19.25 6.96
CA GLU A 532 6.22 -20.18 5.92
C GLU A 532 5.42 -21.48 6.07
N GLY A 533 4.60 -21.81 5.06
CA GLY A 533 3.64 -22.92 5.12
C GLY A 533 2.22 -22.54 5.55
N SER A 534 1.93 -21.25 5.76
CA SER A 534 0.55 -20.78 5.92
C SER A 534 -0.23 -20.84 4.61
N GLU A 535 -1.57 -20.86 4.72
CA GLU A 535 -2.48 -20.71 3.57
C GLU A 535 -2.15 -19.46 2.72
N ALA A 536 -1.73 -18.37 3.38
CA ALA A 536 -1.33 -17.14 2.71
C ALA A 536 -0.09 -17.33 1.82
N ALA A 537 0.92 -18.08 2.31
CA ALA A 537 2.11 -18.41 1.54
C ALA A 537 1.77 -19.30 0.34
N TYR A 538 0.84 -20.25 0.51
CA TYR A 538 0.34 -21.08 -0.59
C TYR A 538 -0.30 -20.24 -1.71
N TYR A 539 -1.23 -19.34 -1.37
CA TYR A 539 -1.85 -18.50 -2.40
C TYR A 539 -0.88 -17.52 -3.03
N LEU A 540 0.09 -16.96 -2.28
CA LEU A 540 1.13 -16.11 -2.85
C LEU A 540 2.01 -16.89 -3.84
N ALA A 541 2.35 -18.15 -3.53
CA ALA A 541 3.06 -19.02 -4.46
C ALA A 541 2.24 -19.28 -5.73
N CYS A 542 0.94 -19.53 -5.60
CA CYS A 542 0.05 -19.66 -6.75
C CYS A 542 -0.02 -18.36 -7.58
N LEU A 543 -0.05 -17.20 -6.93
CA LEU A 543 -0.03 -15.90 -7.62
C LEU A 543 1.26 -15.73 -8.43
N LYS A 544 2.42 -16.01 -7.83
CA LYS A 544 3.73 -15.95 -8.52
C LYS A 544 3.81 -16.95 -9.67
N ALA A 545 3.24 -18.14 -9.52
CA ALA A 545 3.18 -19.13 -10.60
C ALA A 545 2.29 -18.66 -11.77
N ALA A 546 1.12 -18.09 -11.47
CA ALA A 546 0.22 -17.52 -12.48
C ALA A 546 0.88 -16.34 -13.22
N MET A 547 1.57 -15.46 -12.50
CA MET A 547 2.37 -14.39 -13.11
C MET A 547 3.47 -14.96 -14.01
N GLY A 548 4.23 -15.95 -13.53
CA GLY A 548 5.28 -16.61 -14.30
C GLY A 548 4.77 -17.24 -15.60
N TYR A 549 3.58 -17.86 -15.57
CA TYR A 549 2.91 -18.38 -16.77
C TYR A 549 2.62 -17.27 -17.79
N ILE A 550 1.99 -16.17 -17.37
CA ILE A 550 1.68 -15.03 -18.26
C ILE A 550 2.96 -14.45 -18.87
N MET A 551 4.01 -14.30 -18.07
CA MET A 551 5.29 -13.71 -18.49
C MET A 551 6.10 -14.58 -19.45
N THR A 552 5.85 -15.89 -19.51
CA THR A 552 6.62 -16.85 -20.31
C THR A 552 5.87 -17.41 -21.51
N LYS A 553 4.55 -17.20 -21.60
CA LYS A 553 3.67 -17.79 -22.61
C LYS A 553 4.14 -17.56 -24.05
N ASP A 554 4.55 -16.34 -24.39
CA ASP A 554 4.97 -15.98 -25.75
C ASP A 554 6.17 -16.80 -26.23
N LYS A 555 7.12 -17.10 -25.33
CA LYS A 555 8.32 -17.88 -25.67
C LYS A 555 7.98 -19.30 -26.08
N ILE A 556 6.99 -19.89 -25.40
CA ILE A 556 6.55 -21.26 -25.65
C ILE A 556 5.83 -21.36 -27.00
N CYS A 557 5.01 -20.36 -27.35
CA CYS A 557 4.32 -20.34 -28.64
C CYS A 557 5.29 -20.16 -29.81
N THR A 558 6.31 -19.32 -29.68
CA THR A 558 7.31 -19.14 -30.75
C THR A 558 8.18 -20.37 -30.97
N GLU A 559 8.59 -21.07 -29.89
CA GLU A 559 9.41 -22.29 -30.00
C GLU A 559 8.63 -23.49 -30.55
N ALA A 560 7.30 -23.50 -30.44
CA ALA A 560 6.46 -24.57 -31.00
C ALA A 560 6.18 -24.41 -32.51
N GLU A 561 6.42 -23.22 -33.07
CA GLU A 561 6.23 -22.93 -34.49
C GLU A 561 7.53 -23.08 -35.32
N GLU A 562 8.69 -23.09 -34.66
CA GLU A 562 10.00 -23.42 -35.25
C GLU A 562 10.27 -24.93 -35.26
#